data_AF-A0A7S3DDJ9-F1
#
_entry.id   AF-A0A7S3DDJ9-F1
#
_cell.length_a   1.000
_cell.length_b   1.000
_cell.length_c   1.000
_cell.angle_alpha   90.00
_cell.angle_beta   90.00
_cell.angle_gamma   90.00
#
_symmetry.space_group_name_H-M   'P 1'
#
loop_
_entity.id
_entity.type
_entity.pdbx_description
1 polymer ?
#
loop_
_entity_poly.entity_id
_entity_poly.type
_entity_poly.pdbx_seq_one_letter_code
_entity_poly.pdbx_strand_id
1 'polypeptide(L)'
;RTRTGIGGYKSRYIVVRNGALSYFVDDNCDEFKDSVDLKDCEVVGEEPSDCSVPYHFSIGFEKEVNDDVKRTLSFREMKRRLFSKKVWHFEASHKGGPSWISTMKQAIDEAKMIHRWELEHTTGDDEDTQFGKKN
;
A
#
# COMPACT_ATOMS: atom_id res chain seq x y z
N ARG A 1 -10.29 -9.18 -2.04
CA ARG A 1 -9.50 -10.29 -2.64
C ARG A 1 -8.13 -9.75 -3.03
N THR A 2 -7.04 -10.53 -2.91
CA THR A 2 -5.68 -10.14 -3.33
C THR A 2 -5.09 -11.14 -4.34
N ARG A 3 -4.16 -10.70 -5.19
CA ARG A 3 -3.43 -11.57 -6.12
C ARG A 3 -1.94 -11.57 -5.79
N THR A 4 -1.38 -12.73 -5.49
CA THR A 4 0.07 -12.93 -5.31
C THR A 4 0.61 -13.86 -6.41
N GLY A 5 1.26 -13.30 -7.45
CA GLY A 5 1.92 -14.06 -8.53
C GLY A 5 1.04 -14.50 -9.73
N ILE A 6 1.48 -15.56 -10.44
CA ILE A 6 0.89 -16.07 -11.71
C ILE A 6 -0.49 -16.75 -11.50
N GLY A 7 -0.97 -16.91 -10.25
CA GLY A 7 -2.31 -17.44 -9.94
C GLY A 7 -3.44 -16.39 -9.95
N GLY A 8 -4.70 -16.84 -9.89
CA GLY A 8 -5.90 -15.98 -9.83
C GLY A 8 -6.10 -15.22 -8.50
N TYR A 9 -7.17 -14.44 -8.38
CA TYR A 9 -7.51 -13.72 -7.14
C TYR A 9 -7.91 -14.68 -6.04
N LYS A 10 -7.42 -14.44 -4.81
CA LYS A 10 -7.80 -15.20 -3.62
C LYS A 10 -8.55 -14.31 -2.65
N SER A 11 -9.57 -14.86 -1.98
CA SER A 11 -10.19 -14.18 -0.84
C SER A 11 -9.21 -14.12 0.31
N ARG A 12 -9.12 -12.95 0.95
CA ARG A 12 -8.22 -12.66 2.07
C ARG A 12 -8.92 -11.73 3.02
N TYR A 13 -8.71 -11.94 4.30
CA TYR A 13 -9.02 -10.95 5.31
C TYR A 13 -7.88 -9.93 5.34
N ILE A 14 -8.21 -8.64 5.26
CA ILE A 14 -7.23 -7.56 5.16
C ILE A 14 -7.44 -6.63 6.35
N VAL A 15 -6.37 -6.37 7.09
CA VAL A 15 -6.35 -5.48 8.23
C VAL A 15 -5.39 -4.34 7.94
N VAL A 16 -5.83 -3.12 8.15
CA VAL A 16 -4.99 -1.92 8.05
C VAL A 16 -4.88 -1.31 9.43
N ARG A 17 -3.66 -1.27 9.98
CA ARG A 17 -3.41 -0.77 11.34
C ARG A 17 -1.96 -0.31 11.46
N ASN A 18 -1.74 0.77 12.22
CA ASN A 18 -0.40 1.31 12.53
C ASN A 18 0.48 1.52 11.28
N GLY A 19 -0.09 2.09 10.22
CA GLY A 19 0.63 2.35 8.98
C GLY A 19 1.03 1.10 8.18
N ALA A 20 0.52 -0.08 8.53
CA ALA A 20 0.77 -1.31 7.80
C ALA A 20 -0.54 -1.95 7.33
N LEU A 21 -0.49 -2.59 6.15
CA LEU A 21 -1.51 -3.49 5.66
C LEU A 21 -1.04 -4.93 5.89
N SER A 22 -1.83 -5.72 6.59
CA SER A 22 -1.62 -7.16 6.77
C SER A 22 -2.75 -7.94 6.12
N TYR A 23 -2.46 -9.11 5.56
CA TYR A 23 -3.50 -9.98 5.03
C TYR A 23 -3.35 -11.44 5.48
N PHE A 24 -4.50 -12.06 5.72
CA PHE A 24 -4.66 -13.39 6.32
C PHE A 24 -5.49 -14.30 5.40
N VAL A 25 -5.34 -15.61 5.56
CA VAL A 25 -6.08 -16.60 4.75
C VAL A 25 -7.58 -16.55 5.04
N ASP A 26 -7.93 -16.44 6.31
CA ASP A 26 -9.29 -16.38 6.83
C ASP A 26 -9.44 -15.22 7.84
N ASP A 27 -10.66 -15.05 8.32
CA ASP A 27 -11.08 -14.05 9.29
C ASP A 27 -10.74 -14.40 10.75
N ASN A 28 -10.36 -15.65 11.03
CA ASN A 28 -9.84 -16.05 12.35
C ASN A 28 -8.42 -15.50 12.60
N CYS A 29 -7.79 -14.93 11.57
CA CYS A 29 -6.43 -14.39 11.63
C CYS A 29 -5.36 -15.43 12.02
N ASP A 30 -5.69 -16.71 11.96
CA ASP A 30 -4.82 -17.81 12.41
C ASP A 30 -3.64 -18.03 11.44
N GLU A 31 -3.81 -17.66 10.16
CA GLU A 31 -2.79 -17.82 9.14
C GLU A 31 -2.41 -16.47 8.50
N PHE A 32 -1.43 -15.79 9.13
CA PHE A 32 -0.76 -14.62 8.57
C PHE A 32 -0.07 -14.99 7.26
N LYS A 33 -0.27 -14.18 6.21
CA LYS A 33 0.44 -14.36 4.94
C LYS A 33 1.60 -13.41 4.78
N ASP A 34 1.34 -12.13 4.94
CA ASP A 34 2.33 -11.09 4.68
C ASP A 34 1.83 -9.72 5.19
N SER A 35 2.76 -8.77 5.27
CA SER A 35 2.49 -7.39 5.64
C SER A 35 3.25 -6.42 4.76
N VAL A 36 2.64 -5.28 4.47
CA VAL A 36 3.19 -4.20 3.66
C VAL A 36 3.19 -2.92 4.49
N ASP A 37 4.36 -2.31 4.62
CA ASP A 37 4.50 -0.96 5.19
C ASP A 37 3.96 0.07 4.19
N LEU A 38 2.99 0.86 4.62
CA LEU A 38 2.28 1.80 3.75
C LEU A 38 3.01 3.14 3.60
N LYS A 39 4.05 3.44 4.40
CA LYS A 39 4.73 4.74 4.37
C LYS A 39 5.38 5.05 3.02
N ASP A 40 5.81 4.02 2.29
CA ASP A 40 6.42 4.14 0.97
C ASP A 40 5.43 3.80 -0.16
N CYS A 41 4.16 3.58 0.15
CA CYS A 41 3.14 3.17 -0.82
C CYS A 41 2.38 4.35 -1.44
N GLU A 42 1.78 4.09 -2.59
CA GLU A 42 0.75 4.94 -3.19
C GLU A 42 -0.31 4.07 -3.89
N VAL A 43 -1.51 4.62 -4.09
CA VAL A 43 -2.55 3.98 -4.92
C VAL A 43 -2.24 4.30 -6.37
N VAL A 44 -2.07 3.27 -7.20
CA VAL A 44 -1.54 3.43 -8.56
C VAL A 44 -2.55 3.27 -9.67
N GLY A 45 -3.69 2.63 -9.43
CA GLY A 45 -4.72 2.46 -10.45
C GLY A 45 -6.06 2.15 -9.83
N GLU A 46 -7.09 2.80 -10.36
CA GLU A 46 -8.48 2.66 -9.94
C GLU A 46 -9.31 2.41 -11.19
N GLU A 47 -9.99 1.27 -11.27
CA GLU A 47 -11.00 1.05 -12.31
C GLU A 47 -12.39 1.17 -11.67
N PRO A 48 -13.23 2.10 -12.16
CA PRO A 48 -14.61 2.20 -11.68
C PRO A 48 -15.37 0.91 -12.01
N SER A 49 -16.16 0.45 -11.04
CA SER A 49 -17.12 -0.63 -11.24
C SER A 49 -18.35 -0.07 -11.95
N ASP A 50 -18.52 -0.39 -13.23
CA ASP A 50 -19.88 -0.54 -13.76
C ASP A 50 -20.49 -1.77 -13.07
N CYS A 51 -21.75 -1.74 -12.64
CA CYS A 51 -22.37 -2.71 -11.70
C CYS A 51 -22.19 -4.22 -12.01
N SER A 52 -21.63 -4.60 -13.16
CA SER A 52 -21.23 -5.93 -13.61
C SER A 52 -19.77 -6.31 -13.32
N VAL A 53 -18.91 -5.37 -12.90
CA VAL A 53 -17.46 -5.55 -12.70
C VAL A 53 -17.09 -5.13 -11.28
N PRO A 54 -16.41 -5.97 -10.48
CA PRO A 54 -15.98 -5.58 -9.14
C PRO A 54 -14.98 -4.43 -9.19
N TYR A 55 -14.95 -3.60 -8.14
CA TYR A 55 -13.99 -2.49 -8.03
C TYR A 55 -12.59 -3.06 -7.88
N HIS A 56 -11.68 -2.57 -8.72
CA HIS A 56 -10.29 -2.94 -8.68
C HIS A 56 -9.43 -1.74 -8.34
N PHE A 57 -8.49 -1.94 -7.42
CA PHE A 57 -7.44 -0.96 -7.18
C PHE A 57 -6.11 -1.65 -6.93
N SER A 58 -5.01 -0.91 -7.02
CA SER A 58 -3.67 -1.43 -6.71
C SER A 58 -2.90 -0.44 -5.86
N ILE A 59 -2.03 -0.96 -4.99
CA ILE A 59 -1.02 -0.16 -4.30
C ILE A 59 0.37 -0.64 -4.71
N GLY A 60 1.34 0.28 -4.76
CA GLY A 60 2.73 -0.06 -5.04
C GLY A 60 3.68 0.96 -4.39
N PHE A 61 4.96 0.63 -4.35
CA PHE A 61 5.97 1.54 -3.80
C PHE A 61 6.18 2.76 -4.70
N GLU A 62 6.14 3.96 -4.10
CA GLU A 62 6.19 5.25 -4.81
C GLU A 62 7.44 5.39 -5.70
N LYS A 63 8.58 4.90 -5.22
CA LYS A 63 9.87 4.93 -5.96
C LYS A 63 9.91 3.97 -7.16
N GLU A 64 9.00 3.02 -7.23
CA GLU A 64 9.01 1.95 -8.23
C GLU A 64 7.89 2.08 -9.26
N VAL A 65 6.93 2.94 -8.96
CA VAL A 65 5.84 3.30 -9.85
C VAL A 65 6.33 4.50 -10.66
N ASN A 66 6.97 4.20 -11.79
CA ASN A 66 7.47 5.21 -12.72
C ASN A 66 6.31 6.08 -13.25
N ASP A 67 6.59 7.32 -13.67
CA ASP A 67 5.57 8.27 -14.16
C ASP A 67 4.72 7.70 -15.32
N ASP A 68 5.30 6.82 -16.13
CA ASP A 68 4.59 6.10 -17.20
C ASP A 68 3.49 5.17 -16.69
N VAL A 69 3.67 4.59 -15.50
CA VAL A 69 2.68 3.74 -14.83
C VAL A 69 1.56 4.61 -14.27
N LYS A 70 1.91 5.74 -13.64
CA LYS A 70 0.94 6.72 -13.13
C LYS A 70 0.06 7.31 -14.23
N ARG A 71 0.60 7.48 -15.44
CA ARG A 71 -0.13 7.94 -16.63
C ARG A 71 -0.94 6.86 -17.35
N THR A 72 -0.84 5.59 -16.94
CA THR A 72 -1.58 4.51 -17.57
C THR A 72 -3.05 4.56 -17.11
N LEU A 73 -3.96 4.85 -18.04
CA LEU A 73 -5.36 5.19 -17.76
C LEU A 73 -6.27 4.00 -17.41
N SER A 74 -5.84 2.76 -17.62
CA SER A 74 -6.64 1.56 -17.30
C SER A 74 -5.90 0.58 -16.41
N PHE A 75 -6.61 0.00 -15.43
CA PHE A 75 -6.07 -1.03 -14.54
C PHE A 75 -5.69 -2.30 -15.34
N ARG A 76 -6.34 -2.57 -16.48
CA ARG A 76 -5.93 -3.65 -17.38
C ARG A 76 -4.52 -3.47 -17.96
N GLU A 77 -4.17 -2.26 -18.37
CA GLU A 77 -2.83 -1.94 -18.90
C GLU A 77 -1.79 -1.93 -17.78
N MET A 78 -2.16 -1.37 -16.63
CA MET A 78 -1.32 -1.38 -15.43
C MET A 78 -0.97 -2.79 -14.98
N LYS A 79 -1.99 -3.67 -14.92
CA LYS A 79 -1.84 -5.09 -14.56
C LYS A 79 -0.92 -5.85 -15.51
N ARG A 80 -0.88 -5.50 -16.80
CA ARG A 80 0.05 -6.11 -17.77
C ARG A 80 1.49 -5.65 -17.59
N ARG A 81 1.68 -4.38 -17.19
CA ARG A 81 3.00 -3.77 -17.03
C ARG A 81 3.63 -4.04 -15.66
N LEU A 82 2.82 -4.24 -14.63
CA LEU A 82 3.26 -4.32 -13.22
C LEU A 82 3.21 -5.73 -12.60
N PHE A 83 3.56 -6.78 -13.34
CA PHE A 83 3.83 -8.10 -12.72
C PHE A 83 5.15 -8.12 -11.90
N SER A 84 5.43 -7.04 -11.19
CA SER A 84 6.55 -6.92 -10.26
C SER A 84 6.11 -7.38 -8.87
N LYS A 85 7.04 -7.91 -8.06
CA LYS A 85 6.80 -8.32 -6.66
C LYS A 85 6.40 -7.15 -5.73
N LYS A 86 6.21 -5.96 -6.28
CA LYS A 86 6.20 -4.66 -5.60
C LYS A 86 4.89 -3.89 -5.78
N VAL A 87 3.89 -4.57 -6.37
CA VAL A 87 2.53 -4.03 -6.58
C VAL A 87 1.53 -5.07 -6.11
N TRP A 88 0.60 -4.65 -5.26
CA TRP A 88 -0.48 -5.48 -4.73
C TRP A 88 -1.79 -5.07 -5.38
N HIS A 89 -2.46 -6.05 -5.99
CA HIS A 89 -3.75 -5.84 -6.64
C HIS A 89 -4.88 -6.30 -5.74
N PHE A 90 -5.87 -5.42 -5.57
CA PHE A 90 -7.05 -5.64 -4.76
C PHE A 90 -8.31 -5.61 -5.61
N GLU A 91 -9.26 -6.42 -5.18
CA GLU A 91 -10.60 -6.47 -5.76
C GLU A 91 -11.61 -6.48 -4.62
N ALA A 92 -12.48 -5.48 -4.64
CA ALA A 92 -13.53 -5.24 -3.66
C ALA A 92 -14.92 -5.47 -4.29
N SER A 93 -15.90 -5.79 -3.45
CA SER A 93 -17.29 -5.87 -3.92
C SER A 93 -17.76 -4.48 -4.37
N HIS A 94 -18.67 -4.43 -5.35
CA HIS A 94 -19.24 -3.19 -5.89
C HIS A 94 -19.69 -2.20 -4.78
N LYS A 95 -20.29 -2.69 -3.69
CA LYS A 95 -20.79 -1.81 -2.61
C LYS A 95 -19.71 -1.28 -1.66
N GLY A 96 -18.56 -1.95 -1.58
CA GLY A 96 -17.49 -1.64 -0.62
C GLY A 96 -16.21 -1.10 -1.25
N GLY A 97 -16.14 -1.03 -2.59
CA GLY A 97 -14.94 -0.59 -3.31
C GLY A 97 -14.54 0.86 -3.04
N PRO A 98 -15.44 1.85 -3.22
CA PRO A 98 -15.11 3.26 -3.03
C PRO A 98 -14.67 3.58 -1.60
N SER A 99 -15.36 3.00 -0.60
CA SER A 99 -14.98 3.18 0.81
C SER A 99 -13.62 2.56 1.11
N TRP A 100 -13.32 1.36 0.57
CA TRP A 100 -12.02 0.73 0.73
C TRP A 100 -10.86 1.52 0.14
N ILE A 101 -11.04 2.10 -1.05
CA ILE A 101 -10.00 2.94 -1.67
C ILE A 101 -9.75 4.18 -0.82
N SER A 102 -10.82 4.83 -0.36
CA SER A 102 -10.72 5.98 0.53
C SER A 102 -9.98 5.65 1.83
N THR A 103 -10.33 4.54 2.47
CA THR A 103 -9.63 4.05 3.68
C THR A 103 -8.17 3.73 3.40
N MET A 104 -7.85 3.15 2.25
CA MET A 104 -6.46 2.85 1.87
C MET A 104 -5.63 4.12 1.68
N LYS A 105 -6.17 5.11 0.96
CA LYS A 105 -5.52 6.41 0.76
C LYS A 105 -5.25 7.08 2.09
N GLN A 106 -6.27 7.16 2.94
CA GLN A 106 -6.13 7.74 4.28
C GLN A 106 -5.06 7.02 5.11
N ALA A 107 -5.05 5.69 5.11
CA ALA A 107 -4.07 4.92 5.86
C ALA A 107 -2.63 5.10 5.34
N ILE A 108 -2.45 5.23 4.02
CA ILE A 108 -1.16 5.56 3.41
C ILE A 108 -0.71 6.97 3.84
N ASP A 109 -1.62 7.95 3.79
CA ASP A 109 -1.31 9.33 4.20
C ASP A 109 -0.96 9.40 5.68
N GLU A 110 -1.70 8.69 6.55
CA GLU A 110 -1.40 8.56 7.97
C GLU A 110 -0.03 7.92 8.22
N ALA A 111 0.31 6.83 7.49
CA ALA A 111 1.61 6.19 7.59
C ALA A 111 2.75 7.14 7.19
N LYS A 112 2.55 7.93 6.13
CA LYS A 112 3.51 8.95 5.68
C LYS A 112 3.67 10.06 6.71
N MET A 113 2.59 10.50 7.36
CA MET A 113 2.64 11.52 8.41
C MET A 113 3.39 11.04 9.65
N ILE A 114 3.10 9.82 10.12
CA ILE A 114 3.83 9.21 11.26
C ILE A 114 5.32 9.11 10.93
N HIS A 115 5.66 8.58 9.75
CA HIS A 115 7.05 8.43 9.35
C HIS A 115 7.79 9.78 9.25
N ARG A 116 7.14 10.82 8.72
CA ARG A 116 7.73 12.17 8.68
C ARG A 116 7.99 12.69 10.09
N TRP A 117 7.03 12.55 10.99
CA TRP A 117 7.18 12.99 12.39
C TRP A 117 8.34 12.25 13.07
N GLU A 118 8.48 10.93 12.87
CA GLU A 118 9.60 10.13 13.37
C GLU A 118 10.96 10.64 12.86
N LEU A 119 11.06 11.00 11.57
CA LEU A 119 12.29 11.54 10.99
C LEU A 119 12.66 12.89 11.60
N GLU A 120 11.69 13.80 11.75
CA GLU A 120 11.92 15.13 12.37
C GLU A 120 12.36 15.01 13.84
N HIS A 121 11.87 13.99 14.55
CA HIS A 121 12.14 13.78 15.98
C HIS A 121 13.31 12.81 16.25
N THR A 122 13.93 12.25 15.22
CA THR A 122 15.19 11.48 15.33
C THR A 122 16.41 12.32 14.93
N THR A 123 16.22 13.40 14.17
CA THR A 123 17.30 14.33 13.79
C THR A 123 17.68 15.35 14.88
N GLY A 124 17.03 15.30 16.06
CA GLY A 124 17.24 16.26 17.16
C GLY A 124 18.18 15.81 18.29
N ASP A 125 18.69 14.57 18.28
CA ASP A 125 19.49 14.00 19.38
C ASP A 125 20.98 13.76 19.03
N ASP A 126 21.44 14.13 17.83
CA ASP A 126 22.84 13.94 17.37
C ASP A 126 23.67 15.25 17.33
N GLU A 127 23.18 16.35 17.91
CA GLU A 127 23.94 17.61 18.06
C GLU A 127 24.44 17.89 19.49
N ASP A 128 24.59 16.86 20.34
CA ASP A 128 25.22 16.98 21.67
C ASP A 128 26.47 16.10 21.88
N THR A 129 27.08 15.57 20.80
CA THR A 129 28.46 15.03 20.86
C THR A 129 29.51 16.15 20.81
N GLN A 130 29.73 16.78 21.96
CA GLN A 130 30.99 17.32 22.47
C GLN A 130 31.94 18.01 21.46
N PHE A 131 31.74 19.32 21.31
CA PHE A 131 32.87 20.24 21.24
C PHE A 131 33.74 20.08 22.50
N GLY A 132 34.97 19.57 22.33
CA GLY A 132 36.08 19.86 23.24
C GLY A 132 36.68 18.69 24.00
N LYS A 133 37.71 18.05 23.40
CA LYS A 133 38.96 17.78 24.11
C LYS A 133 40.15 18.13 23.22
N LYS A 134 40.78 19.28 23.51
CA LYS A 134 42.20 19.51 23.28
C LYS A 134 42.95 18.83 24.42
N ASN A 135 43.80 17.85 24.10
CA ASN A 135 45.14 17.68 24.66
C ASN A 135 45.87 16.58 23.87
#